data_AF-A0A828RTH4-F1
#
_entry.id   AF-A0A828RTH4-F1
#
_cell.length_a   1.000
_cell.length_b   1.000
_cell.length_c   1.000
_cell.angle_alpha   90.00
_cell.angle_beta   90.00
_cell.angle_gamma   90.00
#
_symmetry.space_group_name_H-M   'P 1'
#
loop_
_entity.id
_entity.type
_entity.pdbx_description
1 polymer ?
#
loop_
_entity_poly.entity_id
_entity_poly.type
_entity_poly.pdbx_seq_one_letter_code
_entity_poly.pdbx_strand_id
1 'polypeptide(L)'
;MNVKKWILSGIILVFILIGCSQLFKFEETPNFVVEGVVLSVSDDTALMSLRLDLTEQDLNKSYEEWMNGSYDLMEVSYLQDVKVGMKLKVALNGEILESYPSRASAKSYEVIGEVEASEDEAGNELVMESVEPYHAQLLSIFPKTIGLIQSYNGYAEYGHSQKLIKAEEKGNIFELSFEGQMMDGIGEFENRTFTLTYEIDNQSVIEHINNQDQYNQLKNEMLLNSIIPNKVILKAPLEVGTSWFENFVYEGQDCTAQTVITRVELTQEGKMQYETLTTVEGIEGYYMDTYKETRVFTEGSGMTSFSNLFSLESVGVDYEELEQSEDLYIFGFNLSYEKLNK
;
A
#
# COMPACT_ATOMS: atom_id res chain seq x y z
N MET A 1 59.43 60.66 -6.87
CA MET A 1 60.21 60.62 -8.13
C MET A 1 60.38 59.15 -8.52
N ASN A 2 59.99 58.77 -9.75
CA ASN A 2 60.18 57.47 -10.44
C ASN A 2 59.88 56.16 -9.63
N VAL A 3 58.86 55.32 -9.89
CA VAL A 3 58.30 54.68 -11.11
C VAL A 3 59.09 53.44 -11.61
N LYS A 4 58.40 52.28 -11.67
CA LYS A 4 58.78 50.96 -12.28
C LYS A 4 59.89 50.18 -11.52
N LYS A 5 59.90 48.83 -11.40
CA LYS A 5 59.21 47.65 -12.01
C LYS A 5 58.68 46.71 -10.87
N TRP A 6 57.59 45.92 -10.99
CA TRP A 6 57.43 44.62 -11.71
C TRP A 6 58.50 43.57 -11.34
N ILE A 7 58.24 42.29 -11.02
CA ILE A 7 57.03 41.42 -10.83
C ILE A 7 57.56 40.11 -10.11
N LEU A 8 56.88 39.04 -9.62
CA LEU A 8 55.60 38.32 -9.82
C LEU A 8 55.32 37.40 -8.58
N SER A 9 54.11 36.83 -8.46
CA SER A 9 53.71 35.66 -7.62
C SER A 9 53.48 35.91 -6.11
N GLY A 10 52.43 35.36 -5.46
CA GLY A 10 51.30 34.62 -6.03
C GLY A 10 50.25 34.16 -4.99
N ILE A 11 48.96 34.31 -5.35
CA ILE A 11 47.75 33.65 -4.80
C ILE A 11 47.58 33.58 -3.26
N ILE A 12 46.59 34.33 -2.72
CA ILE A 12 45.57 33.76 -1.81
C ILE A 12 44.33 34.69 -1.70
N LEU A 13 43.16 34.05 -1.74
CA LEU A 13 41.77 34.51 -1.51
C LEU A 13 41.17 35.74 -2.26
N VAL A 14 39.86 35.64 -2.44
CA VAL A 14 38.95 36.43 -3.29
C VAL A 14 37.83 36.95 -2.36
N PHE A 15 37.62 38.27 -2.26
CA PHE A 15 36.49 39.03 -2.86
C PHE A 15 35.09 38.41 -2.67
N ILE A 16 34.00 39.17 -2.43
CA ILE A 16 33.83 40.52 -1.87
C ILE A 16 32.37 40.63 -1.37
N LEU A 17 32.06 41.59 -0.50
CA LEU A 17 30.68 41.86 -0.04
C LEU A 17 29.97 42.90 -0.94
N ILE A 18 28.63 42.75 -1.04
CA ILE A 18 27.65 43.63 -1.72
C ILE A 18 27.61 43.50 -3.25
N GLY A 19 26.43 43.13 -3.79
CA GLY A 19 26.09 43.43 -5.19
C GLY A 19 25.28 42.39 -6.00
N CYS A 20 24.11 41.93 -5.53
CA CYS A 20 23.16 41.23 -6.44
C CYS A 20 21.68 41.27 -5.98
N SER A 21 21.17 42.45 -5.61
CA SER A 21 19.75 42.63 -5.21
C SER A 21 18.81 42.78 -6.42
N GLN A 22 18.89 41.86 -7.39
CA GLN A 22 17.90 41.59 -8.45
C GLN A 22 18.40 40.44 -9.35
N LEU A 23 18.09 39.18 -9.01
CA LEU A 23 17.91 38.08 -9.98
C LEU A 23 17.38 36.76 -9.38
N PHE A 24 16.38 36.87 -8.49
CA PHE A 24 15.31 35.88 -8.47
C PHE A 24 14.01 36.61 -8.74
N LYS A 25 13.67 36.74 -10.03
CA LYS A 25 12.28 36.49 -10.38
C LYS A 25 12.05 35.02 -10.03
N PHE A 26 11.17 34.75 -9.08
CA PHE A 26 10.25 33.65 -9.35
C PHE A 26 9.52 34.08 -10.62
N GLU A 27 9.81 33.39 -11.73
CA GLU A 27 8.78 33.28 -12.75
C GLU A 27 7.64 32.54 -12.04
N GLU A 28 6.47 33.18 -11.98
CA GLU A 28 5.29 32.52 -11.42
C GLU A 28 5.08 31.27 -12.27
N THR A 29 5.29 30.10 -11.67
CA THR A 29 4.99 28.83 -12.33
C THR A 29 3.55 28.94 -12.83
N PRO A 30 3.29 28.68 -14.12
CA PRO A 30 1.98 28.92 -14.69
C PRO A 30 0.95 28.18 -13.84
N ASN A 31 0.07 28.94 -13.17
CA ASN A 31 -1.01 28.36 -12.39
C ASN A 31 -1.99 27.80 -13.40
N PHE A 32 -1.76 26.56 -13.84
CA PHE A 32 -2.70 25.81 -14.65
C PHE A 32 -3.98 25.66 -13.81
N VAL A 33 -5.05 26.28 -14.27
CA VAL A 33 -6.37 26.15 -13.67
C VAL A 33 -7.21 25.28 -14.59
N VAL A 34 -7.70 24.16 -14.06
CA VAL A 34 -8.62 23.26 -14.75
C VAL A 34 -9.98 23.31 -14.07
N GLU A 35 -11.05 23.28 -14.87
CA GLU A 35 -12.42 23.12 -14.38
C GLU A 35 -12.93 21.75 -14.82
N GLY A 36 -13.59 21.02 -13.93
CA GLY A 36 -14.08 19.68 -14.21
C GLY A 36 -15.07 19.16 -13.17
N VAL A 37 -15.68 18.02 -13.45
CA VAL A 37 -16.61 17.34 -12.53
C VAL A 37 -15.96 16.06 -12.00
N VAL A 38 -16.06 15.84 -10.69
CA VAL A 38 -15.61 14.60 -10.05
C VAL A 38 -16.50 13.43 -10.50
N LEU A 39 -15.89 12.43 -11.12
CA LEU A 39 -16.51 11.17 -11.53
C LEU A 39 -16.34 10.09 -10.44
N SER A 40 -15.15 9.98 -9.86
CA SER A 40 -14.87 9.09 -8.74
C SER A 40 -13.83 9.71 -7.79
N VAL A 41 -13.78 9.19 -6.55
CA VAL A 41 -12.84 9.59 -5.50
C VAL A 41 -12.20 8.32 -4.94
N SER A 42 -10.89 8.33 -4.75
CA SER A 42 -10.14 7.22 -4.13
C SER A 42 -8.97 7.79 -3.33
N ASP A 43 -8.90 7.45 -2.05
CA ASP A 43 -7.88 7.86 -1.09
C ASP A 43 -7.73 9.40 -1.03
N ASP A 44 -6.65 9.97 -1.58
CA ASP A 44 -6.43 11.43 -1.68
C ASP A 44 -6.61 11.99 -3.11
N THR A 45 -7.13 11.16 -4.02
CA THR A 45 -7.27 11.44 -5.45
C THR A 45 -8.72 11.50 -5.91
N ALA A 46 -8.98 12.28 -6.97
CA ALA A 46 -10.24 12.23 -7.70
C ALA A 46 -10.00 12.07 -9.19
N LEU A 47 -10.80 11.21 -9.84
CA LEU A 47 -10.93 11.21 -11.29
C LEU A 47 -11.90 12.32 -11.69
N MET A 48 -11.43 13.29 -12.44
CA MET A 48 -12.21 14.40 -12.96
C MET A 48 -12.40 14.27 -14.47
N SER A 49 -13.61 14.56 -14.94
CA SER A 49 -13.87 14.89 -16.33
C SER A 49 -13.67 16.39 -16.53
N LEU A 50 -12.94 16.80 -17.57
CA LEU A 50 -12.82 18.22 -17.95
C LEU A 50 -14.05 18.73 -18.73
N ARG A 51 -15.07 17.89 -18.93
CA ARG A 51 -16.41 18.29 -19.40
C ARG A 51 -17.30 18.70 -18.24
N LEU A 52 -17.90 19.88 -18.33
CA LEU A 52 -18.78 20.46 -17.31
C LEU A 52 -20.28 20.21 -17.57
N ASP A 53 -20.61 19.67 -18.75
CA ASP A 53 -21.95 19.42 -19.29
C ASP A 53 -22.50 18.01 -18.96
N LEU A 54 -22.01 17.42 -17.87
CA LEU A 54 -22.38 16.07 -17.43
C LEU A 54 -23.73 16.02 -16.71
N THR A 55 -24.42 14.90 -16.91
CA THR A 55 -25.70 14.54 -16.29
C THR A 55 -25.50 13.50 -15.18
N GLU A 56 -26.53 13.24 -14.37
CA GLU A 56 -26.53 12.15 -13.38
C GLU A 56 -26.27 10.77 -14.02
N GLN A 57 -26.77 10.54 -15.26
CA GLN A 57 -26.47 9.32 -16.01
C GLN A 57 -24.98 9.19 -16.36
N ASP A 58 -24.24 10.30 -16.46
CA ASP A 58 -22.79 10.26 -16.71
C ASP A 58 -21.97 9.96 -15.45
N LEU A 59 -22.50 10.30 -14.26
CA LEU A 59 -21.87 9.98 -12.97
C LEU A 59 -22.05 8.51 -12.56
N ASN A 60 -23.10 7.85 -13.07
CA ASN A 60 -23.44 6.46 -12.75
C ASN A 60 -22.83 5.43 -13.72
N LYS A 61 -21.77 5.80 -14.46
CA LYS A 61 -21.06 4.93 -15.40
C LYS A 61 -19.84 4.27 -14.77
N SER A 62 -19.39 3.17 -15.35
CA SER A 62 -18.16 2.49 -14.95
C SER A 62 -16.90 3.25 -15.40
N TYR A 63 -15.77 2.97 -14.76
CA TYR A 63 -14.45 3.46 -15.18
C TYR A 63 -14.12 3.10 -16.63
N GLU A 64 -14.49 1.89 -17.08
CA GLU A 64 -14.31 1.48 -18.47
C GLU A 64 -15.14 2.33 -19.44
N GLU A 65 -16.39 2.68 -19.09
CA GLU A 65 -17.24 3.54 -19.93
C GLU A 65 -16.77 4.99 -19.98
N TRP A 66 -16.15 5.50 -18.91
CA TRP A 66 -15.45 6.79 -18.94
C TRP A 66 -14.19 6.73 -19.80
N MET A 67 -13.34 5.70 -19.63
CA MET A 67 -12.10 5.55 -20.38
C MET A 67 -12.32 5.34 -21.89
N ASN A 68 -13.38 4.62 -22.27
CA ASN A 68 -13.76 4.41 -23.67
C ASN A 68 -14.64 5.54 -24.25
N GLY A 69 -14.99 6.56 -23.45
CA GLY A 69 -15.89 7.65 -23.84
C GLY A 69 -15.20 9.02 -23.95
N SER A 70 -15.94 10.01 -24.46
CA SER A 70 -15.45 11.38 -24.63
C SER A 70 -15.69 12.23 -23.38
N TYR A 71 -14.82 12.08 -22.38
CA TYR A 71 -14.90 12.78 -21.10
C TYR A 71 -13.67 13.62 -20.74
N ASP A 72 -12.59 13.58 -21.54
CA ASP A 72 -11.34 14.32 -21.32
C ASP A 72 -10.84 14.23 -19.87
N LEU A 73 -10.36 13.04 -19.50
CA LEU A 73 -10.14 12.63 -18.11
C LEU A 73 -8.80 13.12 -17.53
N MET A 74 -8.83 13.54 -16.26
CA MET A 74 -7.66 13.86 -15.45
C MET A 74 -7.80 13.28 -14.03
N GLU A 75 -6.79 12.56 -13.55
CA GLU A 75 -6.65 12.19 -12.15
C GLU A 75 -5.92 13.31 -11.40
N VAL A 76 -6.47 13.74 -10.27
CA VAL A 76 -5.96 14.87 -9.48
C VAL A 76 -5.77 14.46 -8.02
N SER A 77 -4.51 14.44 -7.56
CA SER A 77 -4.15 14.17 -6.15
C SER A 77 -4.29 15.40 -5.25
N TYR A 78 -4.32 15.18 -3.94
CA TYR A 78 -4.46 16.20 -2.88
C TYR A 78 -5.81 16.94 -2.88
N LEU A 79 -6.89 16.24 -3.20
CA LEU A 79 -8.26 16.74 -3.09
C LEU A 79 -8.96 16.14 -1.86
N GLN A 80 -9.05 16.91 -0.78
CA GLN A 80 -9.74 16.53 0.46
C GLN A 80 -11.23 16.91 0.42
N ASP A 81 -12.09 16.15 1.10
CA ASP A 81 -13.54 16.37 1.26
C ASP A 81 -14.40 16.48 -0.04
N VAL A 82 -13.82 16.16 -1.20
CA VAL A 82 -14.50 16.16 -2.50
C VAL A 82 -15.43 14.95 -2.68
N LYS A 83 -16.45 15.10 -3.53
CA LYS A 83 -17.47 14.07 -3.80
C LYS A 83 -17.82 13.99 -5.27
N VAL A 84 -18.27 12.81 -5.71
CA VAL A 84 -18.84 12.59 -7.05
C VAL A 84 -19.94 13.61 -7.35
N GLY A 85 -19.94 14.13 -8.57
CA GLY A 85 -20.86 15.18 -9.01
C GLY A 85 -20.47 16.62 -8.64
N MET A 86 -19.48 16.83 -7.76
CA MET A 86 -18.96 18.18 -7.51
C MET A 86 -18.25 18.73 -8.74
N LYS A 87 -18.59 19.98 -9.11
CA LYS A 87 -17.89 20.75 -10.12
C LYS A 87 -16.80 21.55 -9.42
N LEU A 88 -15.56 21.22 -9.71
CA LEU A 88 -14.37 21.80 -9.09
C LEU A 88 -13.61 22.66 -10.10
N LYS A 89 -12.97 23.69 -9.60
CA LYS A 89 -11.93 24.45 -10.28
C LYS A 89 -10.64 24.29 -9.49
N VAL A 90 -9.67 23.60 -10.07
CA VAL A 90 -8.43 23.24 -9.39
C VAL A 90 -7.29 24.05 -9.97
N ALA A 91 -6.55 24.75 -9.11
CA ALA A 91 -5.22 25.25 -9.43
C ALA A 91 -4.22 24.11 -9.21
N LEU A 92 -3.50 23.73 -10.26
CA LEU A 92 -2.55 22.61 -10.25
C LEU A 92 -1.16 23.04 -9.76
N ASN A 93 -0.38 22.06 -9.30
CA ASN A 93 0.98 22.23 -8.83
C ASN A 93 1.99 21.68 -9.85
N GLY A 94 2.60 22.57 -10.64
CA GLY A 94 3.72 22.21 -11.52
C GLY A 94 3.29 21.60 -12.85
N GLU A 95 3.90 20.46 -13.21
CA GLU A 95 3.74 19.80 -14.51
C GLU A 95 2.52 18.86 -14.53
N ILE A 96 1.89 18.74 -15.69
CA ILE A 96 0.85 17.74 -15.97
C ILE A 96 1.54 16.57 -16.67
N LEU A 97 1.32 15.35 -16.18
CA LEU A 97 1.81 14.15 -16.84
C LEU A 97 0.94 13.84 -18.07
N GLU A 98 1.56 13.78 -19.25
CA GLU A 98 0.91 13.45 -20.53
C GLU A 98 0.59 11.94 -20.65
N SER A 99 -0.35 11.49 -19.81
CA SER A 99 -0.97 10.15 -19.87
C SER A 99 -2.46 10.25 -20.24
N TYR A 100 -3.16 9.12 -20.37
CA TYR A 100 -4.63 9.10 -20.39
C TYR A 100 -5.14 8.08 -19.34
N PRO A 101 -5.85 8.51 -18.28
CA PRO A 101 -6.15 9.90 -17.93
C PRO A 101 -4.86 10.72 -17.70
N SER A 102 -4.92 12.04 -17.93
CA SER A 102 -3.81 12.94 -17.57
C SER A 102 -3.63 12.96 -16.06
N ARG A 103 -2.42 13.16 -15.53
CA ARG A 103 -2.20 13.17 -14.06
C ARG A 103 -1.64 14.51 -13.58
N ALA A 104 -2.19 15.02 -12.48
CA ALA A 104 -1.74 16.26 -11.85
C ALA A 104 -1.92 16.24 -10.33
N SER A 105 -1.31 17.21 -9.64
CA SER A 105 -1.48 17.43 -8.21
C SER A 105 -2.19 18.76 -7.97
N ALA A 106 -3.17 18.79 -7.07
CA ALA A 106 -3.81 20.03 -6.64
C ALA A 106 -2.87 20.87 -5.77
N LYS A 107 -2.89 22.19 -5.99
CA LYS A 107 -2.32 23.22 -5.11
C LYS A 107 -3.40 23.87 -4.23
N SER A 108 -4.59 24.02 -4.80
CA SER A 108 -5.83 24.46 -4.14
C SER A 108 -7.01 24.26 -5.10
N TYR A 109 -8.23 24.13 -4.58
CA TYR A 109 -9.44 24.10 -5.42
C TYR A 109 -10.55 24.99 -4.85
N GLU A 110 -11.50 25.40 -5.70
CA GLU A 110 -12.79 25.96 -5.30
C GLU A 110 -13.94 25.11 -5.87
N VAL A 111 -14.98 24.86 -5.06
CA VAL A 111 -16.21 24.20 -5.52
C VAL A 111 -17.06 25.26 -6.22
N ILE A 112 -17.33 25.05 -7.51
CA ILE A 112 -18.04 26.01 -8.39
C ILE A 112 -19.49 25.60 -8.70
N GLY A 113 -19.90 24.40 -8.29
CA GLY A 113 -21.26 23.88 -8.40
C GLY A 113 -21.32 22.37 -8.19
N GLU A 114 -22.47 21.77 -8.47
CA GLU A 114 -22.68 20.31 -8.50
C GLU A 114 -23.46 19.95 -9.78
N VAL A 115 -23.62 18.66 -10.09
CA VAL A 115 -24.53 18.19 -11.16
C VAL A 115 -25.95 18.17 -10.60
N GLU A 116 -26.84 18.98 -11.19
CA GLU A 116 -28.26 19.02 -10.81
C GLU A 116 -29.00 17.80 -11.38
N ALA A 117 -29.71 17.07 -10.52
CA ALA A 117 -30.57 15.95 -10.92
C ALA A 117 -31.79 16.46 -11.71
N SER A 118 -32.10 15.83 -12.84
CA SER A 118 -33.25 16.21 -13.68
C SER A 118 -34.53 15.54 -13.19
N GLU A 119 -35.48 16.33 -12.68
CA GLU A 119 -36.85 15.86 -12.39
C GLU A 119 -37.57 15.47 -13.70
N ASP A 120 -37.69 14.18 -13.98
CA ASP A 120 -38.59 13.64 -15.00
C ASP A 120 -39.34 12.40 -14.47
N GLU A 121 -40.67 12.40 -14.60
CA GLU A 121 -41.55 11.39 -13.98
C GLU A 121 -41.67 10.11 -14.83
N ALA A 122 -41.16 8.98 -14.35
CA ALA A 122 -41.80 7.66 -14.54
C ALA A 122 -41.23 6.61 -13.60
N GLY A 123 -42.09 5.89 -12.88
CA GLY A 123 -41.66 4.89 -11.90
C GLY A 123 -40.95 3.69 -12.52
N ASN A 124 -39.70 3.49 -12.11
CA ASN A 124 -39.13 2.15 -11.93
C ASN A 124 -38.95 1.91 -10.43
N GLU A 125 -39.14 0.67 -10.00
CA GLU A 125 -38.89 0.25 -8.63
C GLU A 125 -37.37 0.35 -8.36
N LEU A 126 -36.97 1.10 -7.33
CA LEU A 126 -35.55 1.27 -6.98
C LEU A 126 -35.00 -0.05 -6.43
N VAL A 127 -34.55 -0.91 -7.34
CA VAL A 127 -33.55 -1.93 -7.05
C VAL A 127 -32.28 -1.16 -6.70
N MET A 128 -32.09 -0.89 -5.40
CA MET A 128 -30.80 -0.49 -4.88
C MET A 128 -29.83 -1.63 -5.21
N GLU A 129 -28.96 -1.41 -6.19
CA GLU A 129 -27.85 -2.31 -6.45
C GLU A 129 -26.99 -2.33 -5.18
N SER A 130 -26.79 -3.52 -4.63
CA SER A 130 -26.09 -3.69 -3.37
C SER A 130 -24.62 -3.37 -3.59
N VAL A 131 -24.21 -2.17 -3.18
CA VAL A 131 -22.79 -1.85 -2.95
C VAL A 131 -22.31 -2.84 -1.88
N GLU A 132 -21.67 -3.92 -2.34
CA GLU A 132 -21.08 -4.94 -1.47
C GLU A 132 -20.12 -4.22 -0.49
N PRO A 133 -20.31 -4.36 0.82
CA PRO A 133 -19.58 -3.54 1.80
C PRO A 133 -18.07 -3.82 1.83
N TYR A 134 -17.61 -4.87 1.15
CA TYR A 134 -16.22 -5.32 1.05
C TYR A 134 -15.96 -5.91 -0.35
N HIS A 135 -14.70 -5.94 -0.80
CA HIS A 135 -14.36 -6.40 -2.15
C HIS A 135 -14.48 -7.93 -2.24
N ALA A 136 -15.50 -8.43 -2.95
CA ALA A 136 -15.82 -9.85 -3.01
C ALA A 136 -14.63 -10.76 -3.41
N GLN A 137 -13.73 -10.28 -4.29
CA GLN A 137 -12.51 -11.00 -4.69
C GLN A 137 -11.40 -10.97 -3.61
N LEU A 138 -11.31 -9.90 -2.79
CA LEU A 138 -10.41 -9.92 -1.62
C LEU A 138 -10.95 -10.90 -0.59
N LEU A 139 -12.27 -10.90 -0.35
CA LEU A 139 -12.91 -11.84 0.57
C LEU A 139 -12.87 -13.29 0.06
N SER A 140 -12.84 -13.57 -1.25
CA SER A 140 -12.75 -14.95 -1.78
C SER A 140 -11.42 -15.62 -1.40
N ILE A 141 -10.35 -14.84 -1.27
CA ILE A 141 -9.00 -15.33 -0.93
C ILE A 141 -8.97 -16.06 0.42
N PHE A 142 -9.73 -15.60 1.42
CA PHE A 142 -9.57 -16.07 2.80
C PHE A 142 -10.59 -17.15 3.21
N PRO A 143 -10.23 -18.07 4.14
CA PRO A 143 -11.15 -19.06 4.67
C PRO A 143 -12.23 -18.40 5.53
N LYS A 144 -13.47 -18.91 5.45
CA LYS A 144 -14.64 -18.38 6.19
C LYS A 144 -15.30 -19.42 7.11
N THR A 145 -14.76 -20.63 7.19
CA THR A 145 -15.34 -21.72 7.99
C THR A 145 -14.80 -21.72 9.42
N ILE A 146 -15.61 -21.23 10.37
CA ILE A 146 -15.26 -21.22 11.80
C ILE A 146 -14.83 -22.62 12.27
N GLY A 147 -13.73 -22.68 13.03
CA GLY A 147 -13.14 -23.94 13.49
C GLY A 147 -12.20 -24.62 12.48
N LEU A 148 -11.91 -23.98 11.34
CA LEU A 148 -10.78 -24.33 10.50
C LEU A 148 -9.48 -24.08 11.26
N ILE A 149 -8.61 -25.09 11.29
CA ILE A 149 -7.26 -25.04 11.83
C ILE A 149 -6.30 -25.15 10.64
N GLN A 150 -5.42 -24.18 10.53
CA GLN A 150 -4.29 -24.15 9.60
C GLN A 150 -3.00 -24.40 10.39
N SER A 151 -2.03 -25.10 9.81
CA SER A 151 -0.70 -25.28 10.39
C SER A 151 0.38 -24.98 9.38
N TYR A 152 1.35 -24.18 9.80
CA TYR A 152 2.47 -23.70 9.00
C TYR A 152 3.77 -24.26 9.56
N ASN A 153 4.69 -24.67 8.69
CA ASN A 153 6.04 -25.11 9.07
C ASN A 153 7.06 -24.46 8.13
N GLY A 154 8.29 -24.25 8.61
CA GLY A 154 9.30 -23.48 7.90
C GLY A 154 10.74 -23.79 8.26
N TYR A 155 11.60 -22.81 8.00
CA TYR A 155 13.03 -22.84 8.27
C TYR A 155 13.35 -23.00 9.77
N ALA A 156 14.47 -23.63 10.11
CA ALA A 156 14.98 -23.80 11.48
C ALA A 156 13.95 -24.25 12.53
N GLU A 157 13.19 -25.31 12.22
CA GLU A 157 12.13 -25.88 13.08
C GLU A 157 10.95 -24.92 13.38
N TYR A 158 10.86 -23.78 12.69
CA TYR A 158 9.72 -22.88 12.82
C TYR A 158 8.40 -23.59 12.49
N GLY A 159 7.43 -23.45 13.38
CA GLY A 159 6.07 -23.86 13.13
C GLY A 159 5.08 -23.05 13.97
N HIS A 160 3.87 -22.89 13.46
CA HIS A 160 2.73 -22.41 14.23
C HIS A 160 1.43 -23.03 13.72
N SER A 161 0.39 -22.94 14.53
CA SER A 161 -0.98 -23.17 14.08
C SER A 161 -1.85 -21.95 14.35
N GLN A 162 -2.89 -21.81 13.54
CA GLN A 162 -3.92 -20.80 13.77
C GLN A 162 -5.31 -21.40 13.51
N LYS A 163 -6.29 -20.94 14.27
CA LYS A 163 -7.67 -21.42 14.24
C LYS A 163 -8.60 -20.24 13.99
N LEU A 164 -9.36 -20.27 12.90
CA LEU A 164 -10.37 -19.26 12.61
C LEU A 164 -11.49 -19.36 13.66
N ILE A 165 -11.58 -18.37 14.55
CA ILE A 165 -12.63 -18.28 15.56
C ILE A 165 -13.79 -17.39 15.15
N LYS A 166 -13.57 -16.48 14.19
CA LYS A 166 -14.51 -15.43 13.85
C LYS A 166 -14.47 -15.08 12.37
N ALA A 167 -15.64 -14.90 11.77
CA ALA A 167 -15.84 -14.45 10.40
C ALA A 167 -17.18 -13.71 10.36
N GLU A 168 -17.18 -12.38 10.40
CA GLU A 168 -18.40 -11.56 10.42
C GLU A 168 -18.26 -10.25 9.64
N GLU A 169 -19.38 -9.78 9.10
CA GLU A 169 -19.54 -8.43 8.54
C GLU A 169 -19.73 -7.40 9.67
N LYS A 170 -19.10 -6.23 9.55
CA LYS A 170 -19.22 -5.11 10.49
C LYS A 170 -19.46 -3.77 9.78
N GLY A 171 -20.56 -3.69 9.03
CA GLY A 171 -20.77 -2.54 8.14
C GLY A 171 -19.79 -2.64 6.97
N ASN A 172 -18.96 -1.64 6.75
CA ASN A 172 -18.09 -1.51 5.56
C ASN A 172 -16.80 -2.37 5.61
N ILE A 173 -16.74 -3.41 6.45
CA ILE A 173 -15.62 -4.35 6.54
C ILE A 173 -16.13 -5.77 6.81
N PHE A 174 -15.36 -6.77 6.37
CA PHE A 174 -15.45 -8.15 6.85
C PHE A 174 -14.27 -8.44 7.78
N GLU A 175 -14.54 -8.90 9.00
CA GLU A 175 -13.52 -9.27 9.99
C GLU A 175 -13.33 -10.79 10.04
N LEU A 176 -12.08 -11.24 9.89
CA LEU A 176 -11.66 -12.61 10.15
C LEU A 176 -10.68 -12.64 11.32
N SER A 177 -11.01 -13.29 12.44
CA SER A 177 -10.09 -13.41 13.59
C SER A 177 -9.67 -14.84 13.87
N PHE A 178 -8.39 -15.01 14.15
CA PHE A 178 -7.73 -16.28 14.43
C PHE A 178 -7.07 -16.30 15.80
N GLU A 179 -7.22 -17.41 16.52
CA GLU A 179 -6.36 -17.76 17.67
C GLU A 179 -5.12 -18.48 17.14
N GLY A 180 -3.92 -17.95 17.42
CA GLY A 180 -2.63 -18.49 17.00
C GLY A 180 -1.82 -19.06 18.15
N GLN A 181 -1.06 -20.13 17.89
CA GLN A 181 -0.15 -20.77 18.84
C GLN A 181 1.14 -21.21 18.14
N MET A 182 2.29 -20.88 18.72
CA MET A 182 3.60 -21.35 18.25
C MET A 182 3.76 -22.85 18.47
N MET A 183 4.46 -23.51 17.55
CA MET A 183 4.67 -24.97 17.50
C MET A 183 6.13 -25.34 17.18
N ASP A 184 7.04 -24.37 17.19
CA ASP A 184 8.49 -24.61 17.12
C ASP A 184 9.05 -25.16 18.44
N GLY A 185 10.33 -25.54 18.44
CA GLY A 185 11.00 -26.18 19.61
C GLY A 185 11.29 -25.26 20.80
N ILE A 186 11.03 -23.95 20.73
CA ILE A 186 11.33 -23.00 21.80
C ILE A 186 10.18 -22.99 22.81
N GLY A 187 10.50 -23.13 24.10
CA GLY A 187 9.50 -23.00 25.17
C GLY A 187 8.37 -24.04 25.09
N GLU A 188 8.69 -25.31 24.76
CA GLU A 188 7.75 -26.45 24.57
C GLU A 188 6.68 -26.61 25.68
N PHE A 189 6.94 -26.10 26.89
CA PHE A 189 6.05 -26.19 28.05
C PHE A 189 5.28 -24.89 28.37
N GLU A 190 5.38 -23.86 27.53
CA GLU A 190 4.89 -22.51 27.79
C GLU A 190 3.83 -22.08 26.75
N ASN A 191 2.85 -21.27 27.19
CA ASN A 191 1.73 -20.87 26.34
C ASN A 191 2.10 -19.69 25.43
N ARG A 192 2.80 -19.99 24.34
CA ARG A 192 3.23 -19.03 23.31
C ARG A 192 2.12 -18.81 22.29
N THR A 193 1.33 -17.75 22.47
CA THR A 193 0.11 -17.46 21.69
C THR A 193 0.10 -16.08 21.06
N PHE A 194 -0.66 -15.93 19.98
CA PHE A 194 -0.97 -14.65 19.35
C PHE A 194 -2.44 -14.62 18.89
N THR A 195 -2.98 -13.45 18.58
CA THR A 195 -4.16 -13.33 17.72
C THR A 195 -3.81 -12.62 16.44
N LEU A 196 -4.40 -13.10 15.35
CA LEU A 196 -4.35 -12.49 14.02
C LEU A 196 -5.77 -12.06 13.65
N THR A 197 -5.94 -10.86 13.12
CA THR A 197 -7.18 -10.42 12.51
C THR A 197 -6.90 -9.83 11.14
N TYR A 198 -7.67 -10.25 10.13
CA TYR A 198 -7.76 -9.55 8.85
C TYR A 198 -9.00 -8.66 8.84
N GLU A 199 -8.79 -7.37 8.59
CA GLU A 199 -9.85 -6.42 8.23
C GLU A 199 -9.88 -6.31 6.70
N ILE A 200 -11.03 -6.63 6.08
CA ILE A 200 -11.22 -6.65 4.62
C ILE A 200 -12.26 -5.60 4.25
N ASP A 201 -11.85 -4.54 3.57
CA ASP A 201 -12.73 -3.46 3.10
C ASP A 201 -13.03 -3.58 1.58
N ASN A 202 -13.47 -2.51 0.93
CA ASN A 202 -13.77 -2.47 -0.51
C ASN A 202 -12.56 -2.22 -1.44
N GLN A 203 -11.39 -1.96 -0.88
CA GLN A 203 -10.12 -1.69 -1.56
C GLN A 203 -8.98 -2.63 -1.12
N SER A 204 -8.95 -3.10 0.12
CA SER A 204 -7.74 -3.58 0.79
C SER A 204 -7.98 -4.70 1.82
N VAL A 205 -6.88 -5.34 2.26
CA VAL A 205 -6.86 -6.23 3.42
C VAL A 205 -5.73 -5.83 4.36
N ILE A 206 -6.06 -5.57 5.62
CA ILE A 206 -5.13 -5.15 6.68
C ILE A 206 -4.90 -6.29 7.67
N GLU A 207 -3.65 -6.60 7.97
CA GLU A 207 -3.20 -7.61 8.94
C GLU A 207 -2.91 -6.97 10.30
N HIS A 208 -3.75 -7.29 11.29
CA HIS A 208 -3.57 -6.89 12.69
C HIS A 208 -3.07 -8.08 13.52
N ILE A 209 -2.00 -7.87 14.28
CA ILE A 209 -1.41 -8.87 15.18
C ILE A 209 -1.50 -8.37 16.64
N ASN A 210 -1.77 -9.29 17.56
CA ASN A 210 -1.47 -9.13 18.98
C ASN A 210 -0.71 -10.38 19.45
N ASN A 211 0.61 -10.25 19.56
CA ASN A 211 1.54 -11.34 19.84
C ASN A 211 1.92 -11.34 21.32
N GLN A 212 1.58 -12.43 22.01
CA GLN A 212 1.83 -12.64 23.44
C GLN A 212 2.96 -13.65 23.67
N ASP A 213 3.67 -14.06 22.61
CA ASP A 213 4.89 -14.85 22.74
C ASP A 213 6.04 -14.02 23.31
N GLN A 214 6.44 -14.33 24.54
CA GLN A 214 7.60 -13.72 25.20
C GLN A 214 8.94 -14.00 24.48
N TYR A 215 8.98 -14.96 23.55
CA TYR A 215 10.13 -15.27 22.71
C TYR A 215 10.11 -14.54 21.34
N ASN A 216 9.15 -13.64 21.11
CA ASN A 216 9.07 -12.81 19.90
C ASN A 216 10.35 -11.98 19.69
N GLN A 217 11.15 -12.35 18.68
CA GLN A 217 12.43 -11.71 18.37
C GLN A 217 12.29 -10.22 18.00
N LEU A 218 11.14 -9.83 17.44
CA LEU A 218 10.81 -8.45 17.04
C LEU A 218 10.37 -7.56 18.23
N LYS A 219 10.26 -8.13 19.44
CA LYS A 219 10.06 -7.41 20.73
C LYS A 219 8.85 -6.45 20.75
N ASN A 220 7.86 -6.66 19.88
CA ASN A 220 6.70 -5.78 19.68
C ASN A 220 5.43 -6.62 19.52
N GLU A 221 4.42 -6.36 20.35
CA GLU A 221 3.14 -7.09 20.33
C GLU A 221 2.36 -6.95 19.01
N MET A 222 2.61 -5.90 18.22
CA MET A 222 1.98 -5.72 16.90
C MET A 222 2.66 -6.52 15.77
N LEU A 223 3.70 -7.31 16.06
CA LEU A 223 4.52 -8.02 15.07
C LEU A 223 4.62 -9.53 15.38
N LEU A 224 4.70 -10.36 14.32
CA LEU A 224 4.93 -11.80 14.42
C LEU A 224 6.12 -12.25 13.57
N ASN A 225 6.08 -12.03 12.25
CA ASN A 225 7.19 -12.33 11.33
C ASN A 225 7.54 -11.13 10.44
N SER A 226 6.57 -10.28 10.09
CA SER A 226 6.80 -9.00 9.41
C SER A 226 7.35 -7.96 10.38
N ILE A 227 8.15 -7.02 9.89
CA ILE A 227 8.55 -5.82 10.66
C ILE A 227 7.49 -4.70 10.62
N ILE A 228 6.45 -4.84 9.77
CA ILE A 228 5.46 -3.79 9.48
C ILE A 228 4.20 -4.04 10.32
N PRO A 229 3.83 -3.15 11.25
CA PRO A 229 2.61 -3.29 12.06
C PRO A 229 1.38 -2.80 11.29
N ASN A 230 0.24 -3.49 11.46
CA ASN A 230 -1.03 -3.18 10.76
C ASN A 230 -0.88 -3.15 9.23
N LYS A 231 -0.14 -4.12 8.67
CA LYS A 231 0.26 -4.12 7.26
C LYS A 231 -0.94 -4.28 6.32
N VAL A 232 -1.02 -3.45 5.28
CA VAL A 232 -1.83 -3.72 4.10
C VAL A 232 -1.17 -4.86 3.32
N ILE A 233 -1.76 -6.05 3.41
CA ILE A 233 -1.19 -7.28 2.82
C ILE A 233 -1.65 -7.53 1.38
N LEU A 234 -2.80 -6.97 0.99
CA LEU A 234 -3.35 -6.99 -0.36
C LEU A 234 -4.10 -5.67 -0.62
N LYS A 235 -4.01 -5.13 -1.84
CA LYS A 235 -4.86 -4.03 -2.32
C LYS A 235 -5.40 -4.37 -3.72
N ALA A 236 -6.62 -3.96 -4.02
CA ALA A 236 -7.27 -4.07 -5.32
C ALA A 236 -6.79 -2.95 -6.27
N PRO A 237 -6.83 -3.16 -7.61
CA PRO A 237 -7.18 -4.39 -8.31
C PRO A 237 -6.12 -5.48 -8.12
N LEU A 238 -6.55 -6.74 -8.06
CA LEU A 238 -5.68 -7.89 -7.79
C LEU A 238 -4.91 -8.35 -9.04
N GLU A 239 -4.06 -7.45 -9.54
CA GLU A 239 -3.33 -7.57 -10.81
C GLU A 239 -1.83 -7.32 -10.63
N VAL A 240 -1.00 -7.90 -11.51
CA VAL A 240 0.46 -7.73 -11.45
C VAL A 240 0.84 -6.27 -11.69
N GLY A 241 1.60 -5.69 -10.76
CA GLY A 241 2.01 -4.28 -10.78
C GLY A 241 1.16 -3.35 -9.90
N THR A 242 0.00 -3.80 -9.41
CA THR A 242 -0.70 -3.07 -8.33
C THR A 242 0.23 -2.93 -7.13
N SER A 243 0.38 -1.70 -6.64
CA SER A 243 1.36 -1.35 -5.63
C SER A 243 0.88 -0.23 -4.71
N TRP A 244 1.41 -0.22 -3.49
CA TRP A 244 1.10 0.75 -2.45
C TRP A 244 2.32 1.01 -1.56
N PHE A 245 2.25 2.11 -0.81
CA PHE A 245 3.29 2.51 0.14
C PHE A 245 2.72 2.60 1.56
N GLU A 246 3.51 2.20 2.54
CA GLU A 246 3.12 2.14 3.96
C GLU A 246 4.22 2.81 4.80
N ASN A 247 3.88 3.85 5.57
CA ASN A 247 4.82 4.52 6.47
C ASN A 247 4.67 3.97 7.88
N PHE A 248 5.77 3.54 8.50
CA PHE A 248 5.81 2.93 9.82
C PHE A 248 7.10 3.28 10.55
N VAL A 249 7.14 3.03 11.87
CA VAL A 249 8.36 3.22 12.68
C VAL A 249 8.92 1.85 13.05
N TYR A 250 10.21 1.63 12.76
CA TYR A 250 10.94 0.42 13.12
C TYR A 250 12.22 0.79 13.88
N GLU A 251 12.42 0.17 15.05
CA GLU A 251 13.53 0.45 16.00
C GLU A 251 13.81 1.93 16.35
N GLY A 252 12.86 2.83 16.05
CA GLY A 252 12.96 4.28 16.28
C GLY A 252 13.28 5.11 15.03
N GLN A 253 13.42 4.47 13.87
CA GLN A 253 13.56 5.09 12.55
C GLN A 253 12.21 5.14 11.83
N ASP A 254 11.94 6.24 11.11
CA ASP A 254 10.83 6.35 10.16
C ASP A 254 11.17 5.58 8.87
N CYS A 255 10.30 4.64 8.48
CA CYS A 255 10.49 3.73 7.35
C CYS A 255 9.29 3.79 6.38
N THR A 256 9.57 3.66 5.08
CA THR A 256 8.54 3.56 4.03
C THR A 256 8.66 2.23 3.30
N ALA A 257 7.70 1.33 3.52
CA ALA A 257 7.60 0.11 2.74
C ALA A 257 6.93 0.38 1.39
N GLN A 258 7.43 -0.25 0.33
CA GLN A 258 6.72 -0.40 -0.94
C GLN A 258 6.28 -1.85 -1.07
N THR A 259 5.00 -2.10 -1.32
CA THR A 259 4.47 -3.43 -1.64
C THR A 259 3.96 -3.47 -3.08
N VAL A 260 4.20 -4.57 -3.80
CA VAL A 260 3.81 -4.79 -5.20
C VAL A 260 3.28 -6.21 -5.39
N ILE A 261 2.17 -6.39 -6.10
CA ILE A 261 1.73 -7.71 -6.58
C ILE A 261 2.67 -8.16 -7.73
N THR A 262 3.47 -9.20 -7.51
CA THR A 262 4.50 -9.70 -8.45
C THR A 262 4.02 -10.81 -9.36
N ARG A 263 3.09 -11.66 -8.90
CA ARG A 263 2.51 -12.77 -9.67
C ARG A 263 1.03 -12.90 -9.37
N VAL A 264 0.24 -13.15 -10.41
CA VAL A 264 -1.16 -13.56 -10.33
C VAL A 264 -1.33 -14.74 -11.30
N GLU A 265 -1.75 -15.89 -10.78
CA GLU A 265 -1.84 -17.12 -11.58
C GLU A 265 -2.95 -18.06 -11.12
N LEU A 266 -3.33 -19.00 -12.00
CA LEU A 266 -4.27 -20.07 -11.68
C LEU A 266 -3.48 -21.33 -11.29
N THR A 267 -3.67 -21.81 -10.05
CA THR A 267 -3.04 -23.04 -9.58
C THR A 267 -3.55 -24.29 -10.33
N GLN A 268 -2.83 -25.41 -10.21
CA GLN A 268 -3.25 -26.70 -10.80
C GLN A 268 -4.60 -27.21 -10.26
N GLU A 269 -5.04 -26.72 -9.10
CA GLU A 269 -6.34 -27.04 -8.49
C GLU A 269 -7.49 -26.14 -8.98
N GLY A 270 -7.20 -25.14 -9.83
CA GLY A 270 -8.20 -24.20 -10.33
C GLY A 270 -8.55 -23.05 -9.37
N LYS A 271 -7.75 -22.87 -8.30
CA LYS A 271 -7.81 -21.72 -7.39
C LYS A 271 -6.90 -20.59 -7.89
N MET A 272 -7.29 -19.33 -7.72
CA MET A 272 -6.38 -18.20 -7.93
C MET A 272 -5.28 -18.15 -6.85
N GLN A 273 -4.08 -17.72 -7.26
CA GLN A 273 -2.96 -17.41 -6.38
C GLN A 273 -2.38 -16.03 -6.71
N TYR A 274 -2.01 -15.30 -5.67
CA TYR A 274 -1.47 -13.94 -5.72
C TYR A 274 -0.17 -13.91 -4.90
N GLU A 275 0.90 -13.33 -5.45
CA GLU A 275 2.15 -13.11 -4.73
C GLU A 275 2.41 -11.60 -4.60
N THR A 276 2.82 -11.17 -3.41
CA THR A 276 3.26 -9.80 -3.13
C THR A 276 4.70 -9.80 -2.68
N LEU A 277 5.51 -8.88 -3.23
CA LEU A 277 6.82 -8.52 -2.69
C LEU A 277 6.69 -7.17 -1.96
N THR A 278 7.16 -7.10 -0.73
CA THR A 278 7.40 -5.85 0.00
C THR A 278 8.90 -5.60 0.08
N THR A 279 9.31 -4.35 -0.14
CA THR A 279 10.70 -3.87 0.05
C THR A 279 10.70 -2.67 0.99
N VAL A 280 11.70 -2.57 1.86
CA VAL A 280 11.99 -1.37 2.67
C VAL A 280 13.49 -1.09 2.58
N GLU A 281 13.87 0.02 1.96
CA GLU A 281 15.27 0.44 1.80
C GLU A 281 15.76 1.23 3.02
N GLY A 282 17.06 1.13 3.32
CA GLY A 282 17.72 1.93 4.37
C GLY A 282 17.49 1.44 5.80
N ILE A 283 17.23 0.15 6.01
CA ILE A 283 17.17 -0.47 7.35
C ILE A 283 18.50 -1.17 7.64
N GLU A 284 19.30 -0.57 8.52
CA GLU A 284 20.51 -1.19 9.07
C GLU A 284 20.18 -2.52 9.78
N GLY A 285 21.12 -3.45 9.79
CA GLY A 285 20.94 -4.81 10.30
C GLY A 285 20.46 -5.84 9.26
N TYR A 286 20.23 -5.46 8.00
CA TYR A 286 19.76 -6.35 6.94
C TYR A 286 20.73 -6.45 5.75
N TYR A 287 20.58 -7.49 4.93
CA TYR A 287 21.37 -7.70 3.72
C TYR A 287 21.21 -6.51 2.76
N MET A 288 22.33 -5.85 2.43
CA MET A 288 22.35 -4.59 1.66
C MET A 288 21.42 -3.49 2.22
N ASP A 289 21.32 -3.40 3.55
CA ASP A 289 20.50 -2.42 4.29
C ASP A 289 19.03 -2.37 3.81
N THR A 290 18.51 -3.51 3.35
CA THR A 290 17.20 -3.62 2.70
C THR A 290 16.41 -4.77 3.29
N TYR A 291 15.24 -4.47 3.88
CA TYR A 291 14.27 -5.50 4.22
C TYR A 291 13.48 -5.92 2.98
N LYS A 292 13.21 -7.22 2.86
CA LYS A 292 12.24 -7.75 1.89
C LYS A 292 11.39 -8.82 2.55
N GLU A 293 10.10 -8.83 2.23
CA GLU A 293 9.21 -9.97 2.50
C GLU A 293 8.38 -10.34 1.27
N THR A 294 8.21 -11.63 1.02
CA THR A 294 7.33 -12.18 -0.01
C THR A 294 6.19 -12.93 0.67
N ARG A 295 4.95 -12.67 0.25
CA ARG A 295 3.75 -13.39 0.72
C ARG A 295 3.00 -13.99 -0.46
N VAL A 296 2.52 -15.21 -0.32
CA VAL A 296 1.73 -15.92 -1.33
C VAL A 296 0.37 -16.25 -0.76
N PHE A 297 -0.69 -15.74 -1.37
CA PHE A 297 -2.09 -15.94 -0.98
C PHE A 297 -2.79 -16.85 -1.99
N THR A 298 -3.52 -17.86 -1.51
CA THR A 298 -4.24 -18.81 -2.37
C THR A 298 -5.72 -18.88 -2.01
N GLU A 299 -6.58 -18.92 -3.02
CA GLU A 299 -8.02 -18.75 -2.87
C GLU A 299 -8.68 -19.76 -1.92
N GLY A 300 -9.56 -19.25 -1.06
CA GLY A 300 -10.20 -19.98 0.04
C GLY A 300 -9.30 -20.36 1.22
N SER A 301 -7.98 -20.14 1.14
CA SER A 301 -6.99 -20.56 2.17
C SER A 301 -6.17 -19.39 2.74
N GLY A 302 -6.32 -18.17 2.23
CA GLY A 302 -5.62 -16.98 2.76
C GLY A 302 -4.12 -17.00 2.46
N MET A 303 -3.29 -16.50 3.38
CA MET A 303 -1.83 -16.58 3.25
C MET A 303 -1.37 -18.04 3.34
N THR A 304 -0.69 -18.50 2.29
CA THR A 304 -0.22 -19.89 2.12
C THR A 304 1.30 -20.04 2.13
N SER A 305 2.05 -18.96 1.87
CA SER A 305 3.49 -18.90 2.05
C SER A 305 3.90 -17.52 2.55
N PHE A 306 4.96 -17.47 3.34
CA PHE A 306 5.66 -16.26 3.78
C PHE A 306 7.16 -16.52 3.72
N SER A 307 7.93 -15.58 3.22
CA SER A 307 9.38 -15.51 3.40
C SER A 307 9.82 -14.07 3.64
N ASN A 308 10.93 -13.89 4.34
CA ASN A 308 11.59 -12.59 4.45
C ASN A 308 13.11 -12.76 4.59
N LEU A 309 13.83 -11.64 4.51
CA LEU A 309 15.21 -11.58 4.96
C LEU A 309 15.22 -11.48 6.49
N PHE A 310 16.00 -12.34 7.14
CA PHE A 310 16.37 -12.16 8.55
C PHE A 310 17.30 -10.95 8.71
N SER A 311 17.35 -10.39 9.93
CA SER A 311 18.46 -9.52 10.31
C SER A 311 19.75 -10.32 10.44
N LEU A 312 20.87 -9.68 10.12
CA LEU A 312 22.22 -10.25 10.17
C LEU A 312 22.63 -10.64 11.61
N GLU A 313 22.10 -9.93 12.61
CA GLU A 313 22.23 -10.31 14.03
C GLU A 313 21.63 -11.70 14.31
N SER A 314 20.42 -11.98 13.82
CA SER A 314 19.72 -13.26 14.08
C SER A 314 20.40 -14.48 13.44
N VAL A 315 21.24 -14.28 12.41
CA VAL A 315 22.09 -15.34 11.82
C VAL A 315 23.55 -15.31 12.31
N GLY A 316 23.93 -14.32 13.12
CA GLY A 316 25.28 -14.19 13.69
C GLY A 316 26.37 -13.87 12.67
N VAL A 317 26.04 -13.15 11.60
CA VAL A 317 26.96 -12.79 10.51
C VAL A 317 27.42 -11.34 10.67
N ASP A 318 28.72 -11.11 10.57
CA ASP A 318 29.30 -9.76 10.59
C ASP A 318 29.13 -9.07 9.23
N TYR A 319 28.92 -7.75 9.23
CA TYR A 319 28.69 -6.94 8.04
C TYR A 319 29.87 -6.98 7.05
N GLU A 320 31.09 -7.26 7.53
CA GLU A 320 32.29 -7.38 6.71
C GLU A 320 32.36 -8.69 5.87
N GLU A 321 31.47 -9.67 6.09
CA GLU A 321 31.45 -10.96 5.35
C GLU A 321 30.34 -11.07 4.26
N LEU A 322 29.76 -9.94 3.83
CA LEU A 322 28.68 -9.86 2.82
C LEU A 322 29.10 -10.14 1.36
N GLU A 323 29.96 -11.13 1.12
CA GLU A 323 30.26 -11.67 -0.24
C GLU A 323 29.31 -12.80 -0.68
N GLN A 324 28.28 -13.11 0.12
CA GLN A 324 27.43 -14.31 -0.02
C GLN A 324 26.04 -14.00 -0.59
N SER A 325 25.34 -15.02 -1.11
CA SER A 325 24.03 -14.82 -1.76
C SER A 325 22.92 -14.46 -0.78
N GLU A 326 22.01 -13.59 -1.22
CA GLU A 326 20.77 -13.21 -0.52
C GLU A 326 19.98 -14.44 -0.02
N ASP A 327 19.98 -15.54 -0.79
CA ASP A 327 19.29 -16.80 -0.48
C ASP A 327 19.64 -17.41 0.88
N LEU A 328 20.83 -17.12 1.42
CA LEU A 328 21.32 -17.67 2.68
C LEU A 328 20.74 -16.96 3.91
N TYR A 329 20.12 -15.80 3.71
CA TYR A 329 19.51 -14.96 4.75
C TYR A 329 17.98 -15.06 4.74
N ILE A 330 17.39 -15.91 3.89
CA ILE A 330 15.94 -16.07 3.75
C ILE A 330 15.38 -16.98 4.86
N PHE A 331 14.54 -16.38 5.71
CA PHE A 331 13.55 -17.10 6.50
C PHE A 331 12.29 -17.39 5.67
N GLY A 332 11.56 -18.45 6.00
CA GLY A 332 10.22 -18.64 5.46
C GLY A 332 9.49 -19.88 5.96
N PHE A 333 8.18 -19.88 5.78
CA PHE A 333 7.27 -20.95 6.16
C PHE A 333 6.11 -21.10 5.18
N ASN A 334 5.54 -22.31 5.12
CA ASN A 334 4.46 -22.66 4.20
C ASN A 334 3.31 -23.36 4.93
N LEU A 335 2.09 -23.10 4.47
CA LEU A 335 0.89 -23.81 4.90
C LEU A 335 1.07 -25.30 4.60
N SER A 336 1.13 -26.11 5.64
CA SER A 336 1.45 -27.54 5.56
C SER A 336 0.21 -28.42 5.58
N TYR A 337 -0.86 -28.00 6.26
CA TYR A 337 -2.19 -28.59 6.11
C TYR A 337 -3.29 -27.65 6.63
N GLU A 338 -4.53 -27.92 6.17
CA GLU A 338 -5.77 -27.35 6.70
C GLU A 338 -6.67 -28.48 7.20
N LYS A 339 -7.36 -28.30 8.32
CA LYS A 339 -8.37 -29.26 8.81
C LYS A 339 -9.50 -28.57 9.57
N LEU A 340 -10.72 -29.07 9.42
CA LEU A 340 -11.80 -28.76 10.36
C LEU A 340 -11.69 -29.66 11.58
N ASN A 341 -11.82 -29.09 12.77
CA ASN A 341 -11.96 -29.88 13.99
C ASN A 341 -13.36 -30.53 14.00
N LYS A 342 -13.43 -31.85 14.21
CA LYS A 342 -14.66 -32.67 14.11
C LYS A 342 -15.29 -32.95 15.47
#